data_AF-A0A847D2Y0-F1
#
_entry.id   AF-A0A847D2Y0-F1
#
_cell.length_a   1.000
_cell.length_b   1.000
_cell.length_c   1.000
_cell.angle_alpha   90.00
_cell.angle_beta   90.00
_cell.angle_gamma   90.00
#
_symmetry.space_group_name_H-M   'P 1'
#
loop_
_entity.id
_entity.type
_entity.pdbx_description
1 polymer ?
#
loop_
_entity_poly.entity_id
_entity_poly.type
_entity_poly.pdbx_seq_one_letter_code
_entity_poly.pdbx_strand_id
1 'polypeptide(L)'
;MDVDTVVQALNRMIAAVDAGEQIFFDIYSEEEKAKDPEKRQTGLFCFRGKAGSPFAVIAPGGGFAYVGSVHEGFPFAAKIAEHGYHAFVLRYRLGNRKATEDMAAAIDFIEGHAAELGIDRKNYSLWGGSAGARIVANISANGARAYGGGTVIRPRAVVMAYTGHAGYSENDAPTFSIVGANDYIADPEVMRRRAQKMKGLGIPVAFNVVAGLGHGFGLGTGTKAEGWIDEAVRFWEKQME
;
A
#
# COMPACT_ATOMS: atom_id res chain seq x y z
N MET A 1 16.27 -2.80 -9.63
CA MET A 1 14.92 -3.33 -9.91
C MET A 1 15.09 -4.55 -10.78
N ASP A 2 14.46 -5.65 -10.39
CA ASP A 2 14.53 -6.91 -11.12
C ASP A 2 13.48 -6.94 -12.23
N VAL A 3 13.90 -7.25 -13.47
CA VAL A 3 13.02 -7.23 -14.65
C VAL A 3 12.04 -8.40 -14.62
N ASP A 4 12.51 -9.57 -14.20
CA ASP A 4 11.71 -10.80 -14.18
C ASP A 4 10.50 -10.65 -13.26
N THR A 5 10.72 -10.05 -12.08
CA THR A 5 9.64 -9.69 -11.14
C THR A 5 8.53 -8.85 -11.80
N VAL A 6 8.89 -7.82 -12.57
CA VAL A 6 7.91 -6.95 -13.21
C VAL A 6 7.16 -7.70 -14.31
N VAL A 7 7.88 -8.46 -15.13
CA VAL A 7 7.29 -9.26 -16.21
C VAL A 7 6.33 -10.31 -15.66
N GLN A 8 6.69 -10.98 -14.56
CA GLN A 8 5.82 -11.96 -13.90
C GLN A 8 4.51 -11.32 -13.39
N ALA A 9 4.58 -10.14 -12.79
CA ALA A 9 3.39 -9.42 -12.34
C ALA A 9 2.46 -9.06 -13.51
N LEU A 10 3.02 -8.61 -14.64
CA LEU A 10 2.24 -8.32 -15.85
C LEU A 10 1.65 -9.58 -16.48
N ASN A 11 2.41 -10.68 -16.55
CA ASN A 11 1.92 -11.96 -17.05
C ASN A 11 0.75 -12.49 -16.21
N ARG A 12 0.79 -12.28 -14.89
CA ARG A 12 -0.34 -12.61 -14.00
C ARG A 12 -1.58 -11.79 -14.34
N MET A 13 -1.42 -10.49 -14.63
CA MET A 13 -2.54 -9.64 -15.04
C MET A 13 -3.13 -10.08 -16.38
N ILE A 14 -2.28 -10.45 -17.35
CA ILE A 14 -2.71 -10.98 -18.65
C ILE A 14 -3.53 -12.26 -18.45
N ALA A 15 -3.00 -13.20 -17.66
CA ALA A 15 -3.70 -14.46 -17.37
C ALA A 15 -5.07 -14.25 -16.70
N ALA A 16 -5.18 -13.26 -15.80
CA ALA A 16 -6.45 -12.90 -15.18
C ALA A 16 -7.46 -12.34 -16.20
N VAL A 17 -7.02 -11.48 -17.11
CA VAL A 17 -7.87 -10.98 -18.20
C VAL A 17 -8.31 -12.11 -19.13
N ASP A 18 -7.40 -13.01 -19.51
CA ASP A 18 -7.69 -14.17 -20.36
C ASP A 18 -8.69 -15.14 -19.69
N ALA A 19 -8.69 -15.19 -18.36
CA ALA A 19 -9.67 -15.93 -17.56
C ALA A 19 -11.02 -15.19 -17.39
N GLY A 20 -11.17 -13.99 -17.97
CA GLY A 20 -12.38 -13.17 -17.89
C GLY A 20 -12.52 -12.38 -16.59
N GLU A 21 -11.45 -12.22 -15.81
CA GLU A 21 -11.49 -11.45 -14.58
C GLU A 21 -11.40 -9.94 -14.85
N GLN A 22 -12.23 -9.16 -14.16
CA GLN A 22 -12.05 -7.71 -14.08
C GLN A 22 -10.84 -7.37 -13.21
N ILE A 23 -9.81 -6.81 -13.83
CA ILE A 23 -8.55 -6.44 -13.16
C ILE A 23 -8.41 -4.94 -12.85
N PHE A 24 -9.33 -4.10 -13.36
CA PHE A 24 -9.33 -2.66 -13.11
C PHE A 24 -10.72 -2.17 -12.72
N PHE A 25 -10.78 -1.39 -11.66
CA PHE A 25 -12.00 -0.82 -11.11
C PHE A 25 -11.91 0.70 -11.14
N ASP A 26 -12.95 1.30 -11.72
CA ASP A 26 -13.17 2.72 -11.64
C ASP A 26 -13.86 3.05 -10.32
N ILE A 27 -13.25 3.95 -9.54
CA ILE A 27 -13.68 4.23 -8.16
C ILE A 27 -14.48 5.53 -8.02
N TYR A 28 -14.65 6.27 -9.11
CA TYR A 28 -15.39 7.53 -9.12
C TYR A 28 -16.53 7.51 -10.12
N SER A 29 -17.63 8.18 -9.77
CA SER A 29 -18.76 8.37 -10.68
C SER A 29 -18.43 9.36 -11.80
N GLU A 30 -19.22 9.32 -12.88
CA GLU A 30 -19.08 10.30 -13.96
C GLU A 30 -19.38 11.73 -13.52
N GLU A 31 -20.28 11.92 -12.55
CA GLU A 31 -20.56 13.24 -11.97
C GLU A 31 -19.33 13.80 -11.24
N GLU A 32 -18.65 12.97 -10.45
CA GLU A 32 -17.44 13.38 -9.76
C GLU A 32 -16.30 13.70 -10.73
N LYS A 33 -16.15 12.91 -11.79
CA LYS A 33 -15.14 13.16 -12.83
C LYS A 33 -15.47 14.39 -13.69
N ALA A 34 -16.75 14.76 -13.82
CA ALA A 34 -17.13 16.01 -14.46
C ALA A 34 -16.73 17.23 -13.61
N LYS A 35 -16.81 17.11 -12.27
CA LYS A 35 -16.38 18.15 -11.33
C LYS A 35 -14.86 18.24 -11.19
N ASP A 36 -14.18 17.09 -11.22
CA ASP A 36 -12.72 16.99 -11.19
C ASP A 36 -12.23 15.98 -12.25
N PRO A 37 -11.82 16.46 -13.44
CA PRO A 37 -11.37 15.61 -14.53
C PRO A 37 -10.12 14.77 -14.22
N GLU A 38 -9.28 15.15 -13.24
CA GLU A 38 -8.10 14.34 -12.88
C GLU A 38 -8.51 12.97 -12.31
N LYS A 39 -9.72 12.85 -11.74
CA LYS A 39 -10.26 11.57 -11.23
C LYS A 39 -10.38 10.50 -12.31
N ARG A 40 -10.45 10.88 -13.60
CA ARG A 40 -10.43 9.94 -14.73
C ARG A 40 -9.12 9.15 -14.84
N GLN A 41 -8.06 9.64 -14.22
CA GLN A 41 -6.75 8.98 -14.20
C GLN A 41 -6.54 8.14 -12.94
N THR A 42 -7.59 7.89 -12.17
CA THR A 42 -7.53 7.08 -10.94
C THR A 42 -8.23 5.74 -11.11
N GLY A 43 -7.96 4.82 -10.19
CA GLY A 43 -8.65 3.54 -10.11
C GLY A 43 -7.82 2.50 -9.35
N LEU A 44 -8.36 1.29 -9.28
CA LEU A 44 -7.75 0.19 -8.56
C LEU A 44 -7.47 -0.97 -9.50
N PHE A 45 -6.21 -1.37 -9.56
CA PHE A 45 -5.85 -2.67 -10.13
C PHE A 45 -6.04 -3.75 -9.07
N CYS A 46 -6.66 -4.87 -9.43
CA CYS A 46 -6.95 -5.97 -8.50
C CYS A 46 -6.10 -7.20 -8.82
N PHE A 47 -5.44 -7.72 -7.79
CA PHE A 47 -4.80 -9.02 -7.75
C PHE A 47 -5.57 -9.88 -6.78
N ARG A 48 -6.31 -10.87 -7.31
CA ARG A 48 -7.21 -11.69 -6.50
C ARG A 48 -6.43 -12.68 -5.62
N GLY A 49 -6.86 -12.77 -4.37
CA GLY A 49 -6.50 -13.80 -3.41
C GLY A 49 -7.57 -14.89 -3.34
N LYS A 50 -7.64 -15.58 -2.20
CA LYS A 50 -8.66 -16.60 -1.92
C LYS A 50 -9.95 -15.91 -1.50
N ALA A 51 -11.09 -16.41 -1.98
CA ALA A 51 -12.40 -15.90 -1.58
C ALA A 51 -12.56 -15.88 -0.04
N GLY A 52 -13.07 -14.76 0.48
CA GLY A 52 -13.24 -14.49 1.90
C GLY A 52 -11.97 -14.05 2.62
N SER A 53 -10.84 -13.84 1.92
CA SER A 53 -9.60 -13.43 2.58
C SER A 53 -9.55 -11.93 2.88
N PRO A 54 -8.73 -11.50 3.85
CA PRO A 54 -8.28 -10.12 4.03
C PRO A 54 -7.72 -9.50 2.73
N PHE A 55 -7.59 -8.18 2.72
CA PHE A 55 -7.05 -7.44 1.57
C PHE A 55 -5.99 -6.39 1.92
N ALA A 56 -5.10 -6.09 0.98
CA ALA A 56 -4.13 -5.01 1.06
C ALA A 56 -4.47 -3.91 0.04
N VAL A 57 -4.32 -2.64 0.42
CA VAL A 57 -4.36 -1.52 -0.53
C VAL A 57 -2.98 -0.88 -0.59
N ILE A 58 -2.42 -0.82 -1.80
CA ILE A 58 -1.05 -0.44 -2.08
C ILE A 58 -1.05 0.91 -2.80
N ALA A 59 -0.38 1.90 -2.20
CA ALA A 59 -0.02 3.15 -2.85
C ALA A 59 1.44 3.08 -3.31
N PRO A 60 1.71 3.00 -4.63
CA PRO A 60 3.07 3.05 -5.13
C PRO A 60 3.75 4.39 -4.83
N GLY A 61 5.07 4.44 -5.00
CA GLY A 61 5.88 5.64 -5.00
C GLY A 61 5.80 6.41 -6.30
N GLY A 62 6.83 7.24 -6.55
CA GLY A 62 6.91 8.14 -7.71
C GLY A 62 6.97 9.62 -7.34
N GLY A 63 7.27 9.95 -6.08
CA GLY A 63 7.56 11.31 -5.63
C GLY A 63 6.39 12.29 -5.76
N PHE A 64 5.15 11.81 -5.90
CA PHE A 64 3.99 12.59 -6.33
C PHE A 64 4.16 13.28 -7.71
N ALA A 65 5.13 12.87 -8.51
CA ALA A 65 5.33 13.32 -9.89
C ALA A 65 4.80 12.28 -10.91
N TYR A 66 4.72 11.01 -10.50
CA TYR A 66 4.06 9.93 -11.22
C TYR A 66 3.63 8.83 -10.23
N VAL A 67 3.00 7.75 -10.71
CA VAL A 67 2.61 6.58 -9.92
C VAL A 67 3.38 5.34 -10.39
N GLY A 68 4.23 4.79 -9.54
CA GLY A 68 5.12 3.65 -9.84
C GLY A 68 4.44 2.27 -9.87
N SER A 69 3.22 2.15 -10.40
CA SER A 69 2.44 0.89 -10.33
C SER A 69 3.18 -0.29 -10.94
N VAL A 70 3.78 -0.14 -12.13
CA VAL A 70 4.41 -1.25 -12.87
C VAL A 70 5.59 -1.86 -12.09
N HIS A 71 6.40 -1.03 -11.45
CA HIS A 71 7.66 -1.49 -10.89
C HIS A 71 7.70 -1.61 -9.36
N GLU A 72 6.68 -1.11 -8.69
CA GLU A 72 6.56 -1.17 -7.23
C GLU A 72 5.22 -1.80 -6.84
N GLY A 73 4.11 -1.22 -7.32
CA GLY A 73 2.77 -1.66 -6.93
C GLY A 73 2.44 -3.10 -7.33
N PHE A 74 2.57 -3.44 -8.62
CA PHE A 74 2.21 -4.76 -9.16
C PHE A 74 3.08 -5.88 -8.60
N PRO A 75 4.42 -5.71 -8.47
CA PRO A 75 5.25 -6.68 -7.75
C PRO A 75 4.80 -6.95 -6.31
N PHE A 76 4.46 -5.90 -5.55
CA PHE A 76 3.96 -6.07 -4.18
C PHE A 76 2.63 -6.81 -4.16
N ALA A 77 1.70 -6.42 -5.03
CA ALA A 77 0.39 -7.03 -5.12
C ALA A 77 0.45 -8.51 -5.52
N ALA A 78 1.31 -8.85 -6.49
CA ALA A 78 1.52 -10.24 -6.89
C ALA A 78 2.02 -11.10 -5.73
N LYS A 79 3.02 -10.60 -4.97
CA LYS A 79 3.54 -11.29 -3.77
C LYS A 79 2.50 -11.44 -2.66
N ILE A 80 1.75 -10.39 -2.35
CA ILE A 80 0.68 -10.46 -1.34
C ILE A 80 -0.40 -11.47 -1.77
N ALA A 81 -0.72 -11.52 -3.05
CA ALA A 81 -1.70 -12.47 -3.57
C ALA A 81 -1.19 -13.92 -3.64
N GLU A 82 0.12 -14.16 -3.65
CA GLU A 82 0.70 -15.51 -3.44
C GLU A 82 0.45 -16.04 -2.02
N HIS A 83 0.35 -15.16 -1.01
CA HIS A 83 -0.09 -15.52 0.34
C HIS A 83 -1.60 -15.76 0.45
N GLY A 84 -2.34 -15.57 -0.65
CA GLY A 84 -3.77 -15.79 -0.71
C GLY A 84 -4.62 -14.60 -0.27
N TYR A 85 -4.04 -13.42 -0.05
CA TYR A 85 -4.77 -12.19 0.24
C TYR A 85 -5.12 -11.43 -1.04
N HIS A 86 -6.24 -10.70 -1.04
CA HIS A 86 -6.51 -9.77 -2.15
C HIS A 86 -5.57 -8.58 -2.06
N ALA A 87 -5.10 -8.07 -3.20
CA ALA A 87 -4.26 -6.88 -3.22
C ALA A 87 -4.74 -5.90 -4.28
N PHE A 88 -4.90 -4.64 -3.89
CA PHE A 88 -5.37 -3.56 -4.73
C PHE A 88 -4.28 -2.51 -4.90
N VAL A 89 -3.88 -2.21 -6.12
CA VAL A 89 -2.89 -1.16 -6.40
C VAL A 89 -3.60 0.10 -6.86
N LEU A 90 -3.48 1.14 -6.04
CA LEU A 90 -4.08 2.44 -6.30
C LEU A 90 -3.28 3.20 -7.36
N ARG A 91 -3.96 3.58 -8.44
CA ARG A 91 -3.54 4.68 -9.30
C ARG A 91 -4.20 5.95 -8.78
N TYR A 92 -3.41 6.89 -8.27
CA TYR A 92 -3.89 8.11 -7.62
C TYR A 92 -3.51 9.38 -8.40
N ARG A 93 -4.23 10.48 -8.14
CA ARG A 93 -3.92 11.84 -8.58
C ARG A 93 -2.67 12.37 -7.88
N LEU A 94 -1.90 13.17 -8.59
CA LEU A 94 -0.62 13.68 -8.09
C LEU A 94 -0.82 14.71 -6.98
N GLY A 95 0.07 14.68 -5.99
CA GLY A 95 0.05 15.56 -4.82
C GLY A 95 -0.50 14.86 -3.57
N ASN A 96 0.20 15.02 -2.45
CA ASN A 96 -0.05 14.27 -1.20
C ASN A 96 -1.51 14.30 -0.73
N ARG A 97 -2.15 15.48 -0.73
CA ARG A 97 -3.54 15.63 -0.29
C ARG A 97 -4.51 14.87 -1.20
N LYS A 98 -4.48 15.15 -2.51
CA LYS A 98 -5.34 14.49 -3.51
C LYS A 98 -5.14 12.98 -3.51
N ALA A 99 -3.89 12.53 -3.45
CA ALA A 99 -3.58 11.10 -3.41
C ALA A 99 -4.10 10.40 -2.14
N THR A 100 -4.13 11.10 -1.01
CA THR A 100 -4.72 10.58 0.24
C THR A 100 -6.25 10.55 0.19
N GLU A 101 -6.88 11.52 -0.48
CA GLU A 101 -8.32 11.49 -0.77
C GLU A 101 -8.70 10.32 -1.69
N ASP A 102 -7.86 10.04 -2.70
CA ASP A 102 -8.05 8.88 -3.58
C ASP A 102 -7.89 7.55 -2.83
N MET A 103 -6.94 7.46 -1.88
CA MET A 103 -6.81 6.30 -1.01
C MET A 103 -8.05 6.12 -0.12
N ALA A 104 -8.60 7.20 0.44
CA ALA A 104 -9.82 7.13 1.23
C ALA A 104 -11.02 6.65 0.38
N ALA A 105 -11.19 7.18 -0.84
CA ALA A 105 -12.22 6.75 -1.78
C ALA A 105 -12.03 5.29 -2.23
N ALA A 106 -10.79 4.84 -2.44
CA ALA A 106 -10.49 3.46 -2.77
C ALA A 106 -10.89 2.50 -1.66
N ILE A 107 -10.63 2.84 -0.39
CA ILE A 107 -11.04 2.03 0.75
C ILE A 107 -12.57 1.93 0.82
N ASP A 108 -13.29 3.04 0.65
CA ASP A 108 -14.75 3.04 0.62
C ASP A 108 -15.31 2.21 -0.55
N PHE A 109 -14.70 2.33 -1.74
CA PHE A 109 -15.09 1.53 -2.90
C PHE A 109 -14.95 0.04 -2.58
N ILE A 110 -13.80 -0.38 -2.04
CA ILE A 110 -13.54 -1.77 -1.69
C ILE A 110 -14.54 -2.26 -0.62
N GLU A 111 -14.79 -1.46 0.43
CA GLU A 111 -15.77 -1.79 1.48
C GLU A 111 -17.20 -1.93 0.91
N GLY A 112 -17.61 -1.01 0.03
CA GLY A 112 -18.91 -1.02 -0.61
C GLY A 112 -19.14 -2.19 -1.57
N HIS A 113 -18.07 -2.73 -2.15
CA HIS A 113 -18.11 -3.86 -3.10
C HIS A 113 -17.57 -5.16 -2.50
N ALA A 114 -17.47 -5.26 -1.17
CA ALA A 114 -16.80 -6.38 -0.51
C ALA A 114 -17.37 -7.77 -0.88
N ALA A 115 -18.70 -7.86 -1.07
CA ALA A 115 -19.36 -9.10 -1.46
C ALA A 115 -19.00 -9.52 -2.90
N GLU A 116 -18.96 -8.57 -3.83
CA GLU A 116 -18.58 -8.80 -5.24
C GLU A 116 -17.08 -9.14 -5.37
N LEU A 117 -16.25 -8.47 -4.57
CA LEU A 117 -14.82 -8.70 -4.55
C LEU A 117 -14.45 -10.01 -3.81
N GLY A 118 -15.37 -10.54 -3.01
CA GLY A 118 -15.17 -11.75 -2.21
C GLY A 118 -14.13 -11.55 -1.10
N ILE A 119 -14.15 -10.42 -0.40
CA ILE A 119 -13.13 -10.04 0.59
C ILE A 119 -13.68 -9.99 2.03
N ASP A 120 -12.80 -10.18 3.01
CA ASP A 120 -13.07 -9.81 4.40
C ASP A 120 -12.90 -8.31 4.60
N ARG A 121 -14.03 -7.60 4.73
CA ARG A 121 -14.06 -6.15 4.93
C ARG A 121 -13.45 -5.67 6.25
N LYS A 122 -13.26 -6.55 7.25
CA LYS A 122 -12.80 -6.15 8.60
C LYS A 122 -11.29 -6.13 8.74
N ASN A 123 -10.59 -6.86 7.88
CA ASN A 123 -9.16 -7.09 7.99
C ASN A 123 -8.48 -6.60 6.72
N TYR A 124 -7.92 -5.39 6.79
CA TYR A 124 -7.12 -4.86 5.71
C TYR A 124 -5.82 -4.25 6.18
N SER A 125 -4.87 -4.15 5.27
CA SER A 125 -3.60 -3.45 5.47
C SER A 125 -3.40 -2.38 4.40
N LEU A 126 -2.61 -1.36 4.75
CA LEU A 126 -2.20 -0.32 3.82
C LEU A 126 -0.70 -0.39 3.59
N TRP A 127 -0.29 -0.33 2.33
CA TRP A 127 1.11 -0.48 1.93
C TRP A 127 1.52 0.69 1.08
N GLY A 128 2.73 1.19 1.24
CA GLY A 128 3.27 2.13 0.26
C GLY A 128 4.77 2.27 0.30
N GLY A 129 5.33 2.59 -0.87
CA GLY A 129 6.73 2.93 -1.03
C GLY A 129 6.92 4.43 -1.21
N SER A 130 7.99 4.97 -0.65
CA SER A 130 8.42 6.36 -0.86
C SER A 130 7.30 7.40 -0.61
N ALA A 131 6.76 8.03 -1.65
CA ALA A 131 5.63 8.95 -1.56
C ALA A 131 4.32 8.25 -1.13
N GLY A 132 4.06 7.05 -1.63
CA GLY A 132 2.90 6.24 -1.25
C GLY A 132 2.91 5.81 0.21
N ALA A 133 4.11 5.63 0.79
CA ALA A 133 4.25 5.40 2.24
C ALA A 133 3.69 6.56 3.07
N ARG A 134 3.76 7.80 2.56
CA ARG A 134 3.18 8.99 3.22
C ARG A 134 1.66 9.01 3.11
N ILE A 135 1.10 8.54 2.00
CA ILE A 135 -0.35 8.38 1.82
C ILE A 135 -0.92 7.44 2.88
N VAL A 136 -0.32 6.26 3.03
CA VAL A 136 -0.81 5.27 4.00
C VAL A 136 -0.59 5.71 5.45
N ALA A 137 0.49 6.44 5.74
CA ALA A 137 0.71 7.04 7.06
C ALA A 137 -0.35 8.10 7.39
N ASN A 138 -0.77 8.92 6.42
CA ASN A 138 -1.81 9.92 6.61
C ASN A 138 -3.15 9.27 6.99
N ILE A 139 -3.56 8.21 6.29
CA ILE A 139 -4.77 7.44 6.63
C ILE A 139 -4.61 6.76 7.99
N SER A 140 -3.44 6.15 8.25
CA SER A 140 -3.14 5.49 9.52
C SER A 140 -3.26 6.42 10.72
N ALA A 141 -2.79 7.67 10.61
CA ALA A 141 -2.86 8.63 11.71
C ALA A 141 -4.27 9.22 11.85
N ASN A 142 -4.88 9.67 10.75
CA ASN A 142 -6.07 10.54 10.81
C ASN A 142 -7.39 9.83 10.45
N GLY A 143 -7.33 8.62 9.89
CA GLY A 143 -8.49 7.90 9.34
C GLY A 143 -8.94 8.44 7.97
N ALA A 144 -9.65 7.61 7.22
CA ALA A 144 -10.14 7.95 5.87
C ALA A 144 -11.09 9.16 5.84
N ARG A 145 -11.86 9.37 6.92
CA ARG A 145 -12.79 10.50 7.07
C ARG A 145 -12.13 11.87 7.01
N ALA A 146 -10.88 12.00 7.46
CA ALA A 146 -10.12 13.25 7.36
C ALA A 146 -9.80 13.64 5.89
N TYR A 147 -10.01 12.71 4.96
CA TYR A 147 -9.73 12.82 3.53
C TYR A 147 -10.98 12.53 2.68
N GLY A 148 -12.18 12.68 3.25
CA GLY A 148 -13.45 12.57 2.52
C GLY A 148 -14.00 11.15 2.37
N GLY A 149 -13.34 10.13 2.94
CA GLY A 149 -13.90 8.78 3.00
C GLY A 149 -14.99 8.62 4.07
N GLY A 150 -15.79 7.57 3.97
CA GLY A 150 -16.90 7.23 4.86
C GLY A 150 -16.55 6.17 5.90
N THR A 151 -15.58 5.29 5.61
CA THR A 151 -15.23 4.16 6.47
C THR A 151 -14.81 4.58 7.89
N VAL A 152 -15.20 3.77 8.86
CA VAL A 152 -14.71 3.82 10.25
C VAL A 152 -13.65 2.77 10.54
N ILE A 153 -13.49 1.81 9.64
CA ILE A 153 -12.61 0.67 9.85
C ILE A 153 -11.18 1.14 9.65
N ARG A 154 -10.36 1.01 10.70
CA ARG A 154 -8.93 1.32 10.63
C ARG A 154 -8.15 0.13 10.05
N PRO A 155 -7.02 0.36 9.37
CA PRO A 155 -6.18 -0.74 8.91
C PRO A 155 -5.62 -1.52 10.10
N ARG A 156 -5.51 -2.85 9.93
CA ARG A 156 -4.87 -3.74 10.91
C ARG A 156 -3.35 -3.59 10.92
N ALA A 157 -2.77 -3.21 9.79
CA ALA A 157 -1.35 -2.92 9.69
C ALA A 157 -1.07 -1.89 8.59
N VAL A 158 0.02 -1.16 8.75
CA VAL A 158 0.57 -0.24 7.75
C VAL A 158 2.00 -0.64 7.44
N VAL A 159 2.33 -0.75 6.15
CA VAL A 159 3.66 -1.11 5.66
C VAL A 159 4.25 0.06 4.90
N MET A 160 5.38 0.57 5.37
CA MET A 160 6.05 1.76 4.84
C MET A 160 7.45 1.41 4.34
N ALA A 161 7.65 1.46 3.02
CA ALA A 161 8.94 1.18 2.42
C ALA A 161 9.67 2.49 2.03
N TYR A 162 10.95 2.57 2.40
CA TYR A 162 11.94 3.60 2.03
C TYR A 162 11.36 5.03 2.01
N THR A 163 10.86 5.50 3.15
CA THR A 163 10.34 6.87 3.27
C THR A 163 10.90 7.56 4.51
N GLY A 164 10.94 8.89 4.48
CA GLY A 164 11.09 9.72 5.67
C GLY A 164 9.73 10.31 6.06
N HIS A 165 9.25 9.96 7.25
CA HIS A 165 8.02 10.50 7.84
C HIS A 165 8.16 10.57 9.37
N ALA A 166 8.15 11.78 9.94
CA ALA A 166 8.33 11.96 11.38
C ALA A 166 7.02 11.96 12.18
N GLY A 167 5.89 12.25 11.51
CA GLY A 167 4.58 12.35 12.14
C GLY A 167 4.09 10.99 12.65
N TYR A 168 3.34 11.01 13.75
CA TYR A 168 2.64 9.85 14.29
C TYR A 168 1.42 10.33 15.10
N SER A 169 0.50 9.41 15.36
CA SER A 169 -0.65 9.59 16.23
C SER A 169 -0.76 8.40 17.18
N GLU A 170 -1.43 8.57 18.32
CA GLU A 170 -1.87 7.45 19.17
C GLU A 170 -2.82 6.50 18.45
N ASN A 171 -3.47 6.97 17.37
CA ASN A 171 -4.40 6.19 16.56
C ASN A 171 -3.73 5.45 15.39
N ASP A 172 -2.40 5.56 15.25
CA ASP A 172 -1.67 4.86 14.19
C ASP A 172 -1.85 3.34 14.32
N ALA A 173 -2.03 2.69 13.18
CA ALA A 173 -2.07 1.23 13.13
C ALA A 173 -0.67 0.64 13.42
N PRO A 174 -0.62 -0.65 13.83
CA PRO A 174 0.62 -1.42 13.85
C PRO A 174 1.43 -1.19 12.58
N THR A 175 2.70 -0.82 12.71
CA THR A 175 3.51 -0.37 11.56
C THR A 175 4.71 -1.27 11.32
N PHE A 176 4.84 -1.78 10.10
CA PHE A 176 6.08 -2.31 9.56
C PHE A 176 6.76 -1.21 8.72
N SER A 177 8.05 -0.98 8.93
CA SER A 177 8.83 -0.03 8.13
C SER A 177 10.17 -0.62 7.74
N ILE A 178 10.57 -0.39 6.50
CA ILE A 178 11.86 -0.86 5.96
C ILE A 178 12.52 0.23 5.13
N VAL A 179 13.83 0.42 5.27
CA VAL A 179 14.59 1.45 4.54
C VAL A 179 16.01 0.98 4.27
N GLY A 180 16.60 1.43 3.16
CA GLY A 180 18.00 1.15 2.85
C GLY A 180 18.94 2.00 3.72
N ALA A 181 20.04 1.42 4.21
CA ALA A 181 21.04 2.16 5.00
C ALA A 181 21.73 3.27 4.22
N ASN A 182 21.79 3.14 2.89
CA ASN A 182 22.41 4.09 1.96
C ASN A 182 21.36 4.87 1.16
N ASP A 183 20.13 4.97 1.68
CA ASP A 183 19.06 5.72 1.03
C ASP A 183 19.36 7.21 1.07
N TYR A 184 19.71 7.78 -0.09
CA TYR A 184 20.08 9.19 -0.25
C TYR A 184 18.86 10.14 -0.29
N ILE A 185 17.64 9.59 -0.29
CA ILE A 185 16.39 10.35 -0.32
C ILE A 185 15.73 10.34 1.07
N ALA A 186 15.72 9.20 1.73
CA ALA A 186 15.06 8.99 3.01
C ALA A 186 16.06 8.57 4.09
N ASP A 187 16.41 9.50 4.98
CA ASP A 187 17.25 9.24 6.14
C ASP A 187 16.58 8.21 7.10
N PRO A 188 17.20 7.03 7.32
CA PRO A 188 16.68 6.03 8.24
C PRO A 188 16.46 6.54 9.67
N GLU A 189 17.20 7.54 10.13
CA GLU A 189 17.05 8.10 11.47
C GLU A 189 15.67 8.74 11.69
N VAL A 190 15.05 9.27 10.64
CA VAL A 190 13.69 9.84 10.73
C VAL A 190 12.70 8.76 11.13
N MET A 191 12.72 7.62 10.45
CA MET A 191 11.83 6.50 10.75
C MET A 191 12.21 5.77 12.03
N ARG A 192 13.50 5.71 12.38
CA ARG A 192 13.95 5.15 13.67
C ARG A 192 13.36 5.91 14.84
N ARG A 193 13.42 7.24 14.82
CA ARG A 193 12.81 8.09 15.87
C ARG A 193 11.29 7.92 15.92
N ARG A 194 10.61 7.89 14.77
CA ARG A 194 9.17 7.61 14.70
C ARG A 194 8.83 6.25 15.33
N ALA A 195 9.55 5.20 14.94
CA ALA A 195 9.34 3.86 15.45
C ALA A 195 9.51 3.78 16.97
N GLN A 196 10.54 4.43 17.53
CA GLN A 196 10.74 4.51 18.98
C GLN A 196 9.58 5.22 19.70
N LYS A 197 9.08 6.33 19.13
CA LYS A 197 7.94 7.06 19.70
C LYS A 197 6.66 6.22 19.68
N MET A 198 6.35 5.59 18.56
CA MET A 198 5.18 4.71 18.44
C MET A 198 5.25 3.50 19.38
N LYS A 199 6.43 2.87 19.51
CA LYS A 199 6.65 1.81 20.50
C LYS A 199 6.40 2.30 21.93
N GLY A 200 6.83 3.53 22.25
CA GLY A 200 6.57 4.16 23.55
C GLY A 200 5.09 4.39 23.85
N LEU A 201 4.24 4.44 22.82
CA LEU A 201 2.77 4.52 22.94
C LEU A 201 2.11 3.12 22.99
N GLY A 202 2.89 2.04 22.98
CA GLY A 202 2.36 0.67 22.94
C GLY A 202 1.91 0.20 21.56
N ILE A 203 2.15 0.97 20.49
CA ILE A 203 1.83 0.56 19.12
C ILE A 203 2.85 -0.50 18.67
N PRO A 204 2.40 -1.68 18.17
CA PRO A 204 3.31 -2.67 17.61
C PRO A 204 4.07 -2.11 16.40
N VAL A 205 5.40 -2.18 16.42
CA VAL A 205 6.24 -1.66 15.33
C VAL A 205 7.40 -2.60 15.02
N ALA A 206 7.55 -2.93 13.74
CA ALA A 206 8.76 -3.51 13.16
C ALA A 206 9.49 -2.43 12.34
N PHE A 207 10.77 -2.20 12.60
CA PHE A 207 11.59 -1.25 11.86
C PHE A 207 12.89 -1.90 11.42
N ASN A 208 13.09 -1.95 10.11
CA ASN A 208 14.19 -2.67 9.47
C ASN A 208 15.05 -1.69 8.66
N VAL A 209 16.36 -1.74 8.87
CA VAL A 209 17.33 -0.98 8.06
C VAL A 209 18.22 -1.98 7.33
N VAL A 210 18.22 -1.93 6.01
CA VAL A 210 18.91 -2.91 5.19
C VAL A 210 20.25 -2.36 4.72
N ALA A 211 21.33 -2.97 5.18
CA ALA A 211 22.69 -2.57 4.85
C ALA A 211 22.97 -2.67 3.34
N GLY A 212 23.61 -1.64 2.78
CA GLY A 212 24.06 -1.63 1.37
C GLY A 212 22.99 -1.27 0.34
N LEU A 213 21.73 -1.07 0.76
CA LEU A 213 20.66 -0.68 -0.15
C LEU A 213 20.41 0.82 -0.14
N GLY A 214 20.10 1.36 -1.31
CA GLY A 214 19.61 2.72 -1.52
C GLY A 214 18.08 2.77 -1.56
N HIS A 215 17.55 3.85 -2.14
CA HIS A 215 16.11 4.07 -2.28
C HIS A 215 15.45 3.13 -3.30
N GLY A 216 14.18 2.78 -3.09
CA GLY A 216 13.33 2.17 -4.13
C GLY A 216 13.80 0.78 -4.57
N PHE A 217 14.21 -0.08 -3.62
CA PHE A 217 14.69 -1.43 -3.94
C PHE A 217 13.58 -2.43 -4.34
N GLY A 218 12.30 -2.03 -4.31
CA GLY A 218 11.17 -2.89 -4.70
C GLY A 218 11.10 -4.15 -3.85
N LEU A 219 11.02 -5.32 -4.48
CA LEU A 219 11.04 -6.62 -3.76
C LEU A 219 12.39 -6.94 -3.10
N GLY A 220 13.48 -6.26 -3.47
CA GLY A 220 14.81 -6.55 -2.94
C GLY A 220 15.39 -7.89 -3.43
N THR A 221 14.86 -8.48 -4.49
CA THR A 221 15.34 -9.73 -5.10
C THR A 221 16.86 -9.69 -5.35
N GLY A 222 17.57 -10.73 -4.93
CA GLY A 222 19.03 -10.82 -5.05
C GLY A 222 19.79 -9.92 -4.07
N THR A 223 19.13 -9.38 -3.04
CA THR A 223 19.74 -8.49 -2.05
C THR A 223 19.43 -8.90 -0.61
N LYS A 224 19.98 -8.18 0.37
CA LYS A 224 19.68 -8.39 1.79
C LYS A 224 18.24 -8.04 2.20
N ALA A 225 17.45 -7.41 1.32
CA ALA A 225 16.04 -7.17 1.55
C ALA A 225 15.14 -8.30 1.01
N GLU A 226 15.68 -9.30 0.31
CA GLU A 226 14.87 -10.37 -0.25
C GLU A 226 14.02 -11.07 0.83
N GLY A 227 12.73 -11.27 0.55
CA GLY A 227 11.77 -11.85 1.51
C GLY A 227 11.10 -10.84 2.45
N TRP A 228 11.40 -9.54 2.36
CA TRP A 228 10.82 -8.54 3.27
C TRP A 228 9.29 -8.41 3.15
N ILE A 229 8.71 -8.68 1.97
CA ILE A 229 7.24 -8.70 1.79
C ILE A 229 6.63 -9.81 2.64
N ASP A 230 7.24 -10.98 2.69
CA ASP A 230 6.75 -12.11 3.49
C ASP A 230 6.84 -11.80 4.99
N GLU A 231 7.89 -11.09 5.41
CA GLU A 231 8.00 -10.58 6.79
C GLU A 231 6.91 -9.56 7.11
N ALA A 232 6.61 -8.65 6.20
CA ALA A 232 5.56 -7.65 6.36
C ALA A 232 4.16 -8.28 6.36
N VAL A 233 3.91 -9.31 5.55
CA VAL A 233 2.67 -10.11 5.58
C VAL A 233 2.53 -10.80 6.94
N ARG A 234 3.57 -11.47 7.44
CA ARG A 234 3.56 -12.08 8.78
C ARG A 234 3.34 -11.06 9.90
N PHE A 235 3.86 -9.85 9.75
CA PHE A 235 3.60 -8.77 10.70
C PHE A 235 2.11 -8.39 10.69
N TRP A 236 1.50 -8.28 9.51
CA TRP A 236 0.08 -7.98 9.34
C TRP A 236 -0.82 -9.09 9.90
N GLU A 237 -0.53 -10.35 9.61
CA GLU A 237 -1.25 -11.54 10.10
C GLU A 237 -1.40 -11.53 11.62
N LYS A 238 -0.33 -11.22 12.34
CA LYS A 238 -0.33 -11.11 13.82
C LYS A 238 -1.29 -10.06 14.38
N GLN A 239 -1.79 -9.13 13.55
CA GLN A 239 -2.73 -8.09 13.98
C GLN A 239 -4.20 -8.46 13.68
N MET A 240 -4.41 -9.60 13.01
CA MET A 240 -5.73 -10.17 12.75
C MET A 240 -6.18 -11.14 13.84
N GLU A 241 -5.24 -11.69 14.59
CA GLU A 241 -5.44 -12.51 15.80
C GLU A 241 -6.13 -11.70 16.91
#